data_AF-A0A377BP21-F1
#
_entry.id   AF-A0A377BP21-F1
#
_cell.length_a   1.000
_cell.length_b   1.000
_cell.length_c   1.000
_cell.angle_alpha   90.00
_cell.angle_beta   90.00
_cell.angle_gamma   90.00
#
_symmetry.space_group_name_H-M   'P 1'
#
loop_
_entity.id
_entity.type
_entity.pdbx_description
1 polymer ?
#
loop_
_entity_poly.entity_id
_entity_poly.type
_entity_poly.pdbx_seq_one_letter_code
_entity_poly.pdbx_strand_id
1 'polypeptide(L)'
;MQPDEVYNLGAMSHVAVSFESPEYTADVDAMGTLRLLEAIRFLGLEKKTRFYQASTSELYGLVQEIPQKETTPFYPRSPYAVAKLYAYWITVNYRESYGMYACNGILFNHESPRRGETFVTRKITRAIANIAQGLESCLYLGNMDSLRDWGHAKDYVKMQWMMLQQEQPEDFVIATGVQYSVRQFVEMAAAQLGIKLRFEGTGVEEKGIVVSVTGHDAPGVKPGDVIIAVDPRYFRPAEVETLLGDPTKAHEKLGWKPEITLREMVSEMVANDLEAAKKTLSAEISRLRRGDRAGVISMSRQRIFIAGHRGMVGSAIRRQLEQRGDVELVLRTRDELNLLDSRAVHDFFASERIDQVYLAAAKVGGIVANNTYPADFIYQNMMIESNIIHAAHQNDVNKLLFLGSSCIYPKLAKQPMAESELLQGTLESTNEPYAIAKIAGDQTVRIIQPPVRTRLPLSHADQPVWPA
;
A
#
# COMPACT_ATOMS: atom_id res chain seq x y z
N MET A 1 -15.80 22.60 5.76
CA MET A 1 -15.61 23.03 4.36
C MET A 1 -16.92 22.85 3.60
N GLN A 2 -17.21 23.62 2.55
CA GLN A 2 -18.45 23.53 1.75
C GLN A 2 -18.10 23.39 0.24
N PRO A 3 -17.71 22.19 -0.23
CA PRO A 3 -17.20 21.99 -1.58
C PRO A 3 -18.29 22.11 -2.65
N ASP A 4 -17.93 22.63 -3.81
CA ASP A 4 -18.77 22.63 -5.02
C ASP A 4 -18.71 21.27 -5.74
N GLU A 5 -17.57 20.58 -5.68
CA GLU A 5 -17.36 19.26 -6.26
C GLU A 5 -16.70 18.30 -5.26
N VAL A 6 -17.18 17.07 -5.21
CA VAL A 6 -16.62 15.98 -4.41
C VAL A 6 -16.28 14.82 -5.33
N TYR A 7 -15.02 14.43 -5.34
CA TYR A 7 -14.53 13.26 -6.07
C TYR A 7 -14.19 12.14 -5.08
N ASN A 8 -15.04 11.14 -4.98
CA ASN A 8 -14.80 10.00 -4.09
C ASN A 8 -13.84 8.99 -4.74
N LEU A 9 -12.54 9.28 -4.62
CA LEU A 9 -11.45 8.45 -5.15
C LEU A 9 -10.81 7.54 -4.09
N GLY A 10 -11.12 7.76 -2.80
CA GLY A 10 -10.59 6.96 -1.69
C GLY A 10 -11.14 5.53 -1.72
N ALA A 11 -10.26 4.54 -1.61
CA ALA A 11 -10.64 3.12 -1.62
C ALA A 11 -9.51 2.21 -1.12
N MET A 12 -9.87 1.04 -0.60
CA MET A 12 -9.00 -0.14 -0.61
C MET A 12 -9.03 -0.75 -2.01
N SER A 13 -8.16 -0.25 -2.90
CA SER A 13 -8.26 -0.48 -4.35
C SER A 13 -7.57 -1.77 -4.87
N HIS A 14 -6.94 -2.57 -4.00
CA HIS A 14 -6.19 -3.75 -4.42
C HIS A 14 -7.05 -5.02 -4.39
N VAL A 15 -7.46 -5.51 -5.56
CA VAL A 15 -8.40 -6.63 -5.68
C VAL A 15 -7.94 -7.88 -4.91
N ALA A 16 -6.65 -8.24 -4.96
CA ALA A 16 -6.17 -9.43 -4.24
C ALA A 16 -6.28 -9.28 -2.71
N VAL A 17 -5.99 -8.09 -2.18
CA VAL A 17 -6.06 -7.82 -0.73
C VAL A 17 -7.53 -7.81 -0.25
N SER A 18 -8.49 -7.54 -1.14
CA SER A 18 -9.90 -7.58 -0.78
C SER A 18 -10.39 -8.97 -0.35
N PHE A 19 -9.74 -10.04 -0.81
CA PHE A 19 -10.02 -11.40 -0.34
C PHE A 19 -9.50 -11.66 1.08
N GLU A 20 -8.43 -10.97 1.47
CA GLU A 20 -7.81 -11.08 2.80
C GLU A 20 -8.49 -10.18 3.83
N SER A 21 -8.96 -8.99 3.43
CA SER A 21 -9.62 -8.01 4.29
C SER A 21 -10.97 -7.55 3.72
N PRO A 22 -11.95 -8.46 3.53
CA PRO A 22 -13.21 -8.14 2.86
C PRO A 22 -14.08 -7.16 3.65
N GLU A 23 -14.10 -7.24 4.98
CA GLU A 23 -14.88 -6.34 5.84
C GLU A 23 -14.38 -4.90 5.76
N TYR A 24 -13.07 -4.68 5.92
CA TYR A 24 -12.47 -3.36 5.77
C TYR A 24 -12.70 -2.80 4.36
N THR A 25 -12.59 -3.64 3.34
CA THR A 25 -12.89 -3.23 1.95
C THR A 25 -14.33 -2.75 1.82
N ALA A 26 -15.31 -3.45 2.39
CA ALA A 26 -16.71 -3.04 2.35
C ALA A 26 -16.95 -1.75 3.16
N ASP A 27 -16.34 -1.61 4.35
CA ASP A 27 -16.52 -0.41 5.17
C ASP A 27 -16.00 0.87 4.48
N VAL A 28 -14.86 0.77 3.79
CA VAL A 28 -14.28 1.91 3.08
C VAL A 28 -14.99 2.14 1.74
N ASP A 29 -15.06 1.12 0.88
CA ASP A 29 -15.45 1.32 -0.53
C ASP A 29 -16.97 1.43 -0.71
N ALA A 30 -17.75 0.71 0.09
CA ALA A 30 -19.21 0.76 0.06
C ALA A 30 -19.74 1.79 1.05
N MET A 31 -19.49 1.58 2.36
CA MET A 31 -20.08 2.44 3.39
C MET A 31 -19.47 3.84 3.40
N GLY A 32 -18.19 4.01 3.04
CA GLY A 32 -17.58 5.34 2.85
C GLY A 32 -18.31 6.18 1.80
N THR A 33 -18.78 5.56 0.71
CA THR A 33 -19.58 6.24 -0.33
C THR A 33 -20.92 6.74 0.24
N LEU A 34 -21.65 5.87 0.96
CA LEU A 34 -22.90 6.27 1.62
C LEU A 34 -22.67 7.42 2.61
N ARG A 35 -21.62 7.34 3.42
CA ARG A 35 -21.29 8.39 4.42
C ARG A 35 -21.06 9.75 3.77
N LEU A 36 -20.38 9.81 2.62
CA LEU A 36 -20.17 11.07 1.90
C LEU A 36 -21.48 11.62 1.32
N LEU A 37 -22.27 10.77 0.68
CA LEU A 37 -23.57 11.16 0.13
C LEU A 37 -24.54 11.66 1.23
N GLU A 38 -24.62 10.96 2.36
CA GLU A 38 -25.41 11.41 3.51
C GLU A 38 -24.86 12.67 4.14
N ALA A 39 -23.54 12.86 4.21
CA ALA A 39 -22.97 14.11 4.72
C ALA A 39 -23.38 15.31 3.87
N ILE A 40 -23.41 15.18 2.54
CA ILE A 40 -23.89 16.23 1.63
C ILE A 40 -25.35 16.57 1.93
N ARG A 41 -26.20 15.56 2.07
CA ARG A 41 -27.64 15.75 2.37
C ARG A 41 -27.89 16.32 3.76
N PHE A 42 -27.26 15.76 4.78
CA PHE A 42 -27.39 16.19 6.16
C PHE A 42 -27.03 17.67 6.34
N LEU A 43 -26.07 18.16 5.56
CA LEU A 43 -25.64 19.56 5.57
C LEU A 43 -26.45 20.47 4.62
N GLY A 44 -27.46 19.95 3.92
CA GLY A 44 -28.30 20.72 3.00
C GLY A 44 -27.56 21.22 1.74
N LEU A 45 -26.57 20.47 1.26
CA LEU A 45 -25.68 20.86 0.16
C LEU A 45 -26.10 20.27 -1.20
N GLU A 46 -27.27 19.64 -1.32
CA GLU A 46 -27.70 18.90 -2.51
C GLU A 46 -27.76 19.75 -3.79
N LYS A 47 -28.06 21.05 -3.64
CA LYS A 47 -28.16 22.00 -4.77
C LYS A 47 -26.83 22.65 -5.13
N LYS A 48 -25.80 22.49 -4.29
CA LYS A 48 -24.48 23.11 -4.45
C LYS A 48 -23.44 22.09 -4.89
N THR A 49 -23.37 20.97 -4.17
CA THR A 49 -22.30 19.99 -4.32
C THR A 49 -22.63 18.97 -5.39
N ARG A 50 -21.74 18.83 -6.37
CA ARG A 50 -21.75 17.75 -7.36
C ARG A 50 -20.86 16.60 -6.89
N PHE A 51 -21.35 15.37 -6.99
CA PHE A 51 -20.68 14.17 -6.48
C PHE A 51 -20.28 13.24 -7.62
N TYR A 52 -19.00 12.89 -7.66
CA TYR A 52 -18.44 11.90 -8.56
C TYR A 52 -18.02 10.64 -7.78
N GLN A 53 -18.53 9.49 -8.20
CA GLN A 53 -18.12 8.19 -7.69
C GLN A 53 -17.14 7.50 -8.66
N ALA A 54 -15.97 7.11 -8.15
CA ALA A 54 -15.06 6.24 -8.87
C ALA A 54 -15.55 4.78 -8.81
N SER A 55 -16.41 4.43 -9.77
CA SER A 55 -16.75 3.05 -10.11
C SER A 55 -15.66 2.42 -10.99
N THR A 56 -15.85 1.19 -11.47
CA THR A 56 -14.77 0.38 -12.04
C THR A 56 -15.29 -0.65 -13.03
N SER A 57 -14.49 -1.01 -14.03
CA SER A 57 -14.75 -2.15 -14.92
C SER A 57 -14.80 -3.49 -14.19
N GLU A 58 -14.24 -3.60 -12.98
CA GLU A 58 -14.35 -4.81 -12.14
C GLU A 58 -15.81 -5.13 -11.74
N LEU A 59 -16.74 -4.18 -11.89
CA LEU A 59 -18.17 -4.43 -11.75
C LEU A 59 -18.69 -5.47 -12.77
N TYR A 60 -18.11 -5.51 -13.96
CA TYR A 60 -18.50 -6.46 -15.00
C TYR A 60 -18.01 -7.89 -14.71
N GLY A 61 -16.91 -8.04 -13.98
CA GLY A 61 -16.33 -9.31 -13.53
C GLY A 61 -16.48 -10.47 -14.52
N LEU A 62 -17.45 -11.37 -14.30
CA LEU A 62 -17.81 -12.37 -15.30
C LEU A 62 -18.60 -11.71 -16.44
N VAL A 63 -17.85 -11.27 -17.45
CA VAL A 63 -18.37 -10.49 -18.58
C VAL A 63 -19.55 -11.18 -19.26
N GLN A 64 -20.64 -10.42 -19.45
CA GLN A 64 -21.86 -10.87 -20.13
C GLN A 64 -21.94 -10.38 -21.59
N GLU A 65 -21.27 -9.27 -21.94
CA GLU A 65 -21.25 -8.66 -23.27
C GLU A 65 -19.85 -8.11 -23.59
N ILE A 66 -19.41 -8.17 -24.85
CA ILE A 66 -18.12 -7.63 -25.30
C ILE A 66 -18.34 -6.78 -26.56
N PRO A 67 -17.87 -5.51 -26.60
CA PRO A 67 -17.31 -4.74 -25.48
C PRO A 67 -18.39 -4.41 -24.42
N GLN A 68 -17.96 -4.08 -23.19
CA GLN A 68 -18.87 -3.67 -22.12
C GLN A 68 -19.18 -2.18 -22.22
N LYS A 69 -20.46 -1.84 -22.05
CA LYS A 69 -20.99 -0.46 -22.04
C LYS A 69 -21.84 -0.21 -20.80
N GLU A 70 -22.43 0.97 -20.66
CA GLU A 70 -23.23 1.35 -19.48
C GLU A 70 -24.42 0.43 -19.23
N THR A 71 -24.96 -0.22 -20.28
CA THR A 71 -26.11 -1.14 -20.18
C THR A 71 -25.70 -2.59 -19.94
N THR A 72 -24.41 -2.91 -20.01
CA THR A 72 -23.95 -4.29 -19.84
C THR A 72 -24.18 -4.73 -18.38
N PRO A 73 -24.79 -5.91 -18.14
CA PRO A 73 -25.05 -6.37 -16.78
C PRO A 73 -23.78 -6.56 -15.95
N PHE A 74 -23.84 -6.17 -14.68
CA PHE A 74 -22.75 -6.37 -13.72
C PHE A 74 -22.74 -7.81 -13.17
N TYR A 75 -21.53 -8.35 -12.97
CA TYR A 75 -21.30 -9.67 -12.35
C TYR A 75 -19.98 -9.64 -11.57
N PRO A 76 -19.94 -9.05 -10.36
CA PRO A 76 -18.71 -8.89 -9.59
C PRO A 76 -18.08 -10.24 -9.20
N ARG A 77 -16.74 -10.31 -9.18
CA ARG A 77 -15.96 -11.53 -8.89
C ARG A 77 -15.01 -11.41 -7.68
N SER A 78 -15.10 -10.33 -6.92
CA SER A 78 -14.28 -10.09 -5.73
C SER A 78 -15.04 -9.28 -4.67
N PRO A 79 -14.64 -9.34 -3.38
CA PRO A 79 -15.20 -8.46 -2.34
C PRO A 79 -15.09 -6.98 -2.69
N TYR A 80 -13.96 -6.56 -3.30
CA TYR A 80 -13.79 -5.22 -3.86
C TYR A 80 -14.90 -4.85 -4.88
N ALA A 81 -15.14 -5.72 -5.86
CA ALA A 81 -16.14 -5.46 -6.89
C ALA A 81 -17.57 -5.42 -6.33
N VAL A 82 -17.88 -6.25 -5.32
CA VAL A 82 -19.18 -6.22 -4.62
C VAL A 82 -19.35 -4.91 -3.83
N ALA A 83 -18.31 -4.46 -3.13
CA ALA A 83 -18.36 -3.18 -2.40
C ALA A 83 -18.54 -2.00 -3.37
N LYS A 84 -17.83 -2.00 -4.50
CA LYS A 84 -17.99 -1.00 -5.56
C LYS A 84 -19.35 -1.07 -6.24
N LEU A 85 -19.98 -2.24 -6.31
CA LEU A 85 -21.35 -2.40 -6.84
C LEU A 85 -22.38 -1.72 -5.92
N TYR A 86 -22.23 -1.87 -4.60
CA TYR A 86 -23.04 -1.09 -3.65
C TYR A 86 -22.84 0.41 -3.85
N ALA A 87 -21.57 0.85 -3.93
CA ALA A 87 -21.22 2.26 -4.10
C ALA A 87 -21.82 2.86 -5.39
N TYR A 88 -21.83 2.08 -6.47
CA TYR A 88 -22.51 2.44 -7.73
C TYR A 88 -24.00 2.67 -7.49
N TRP A 89 -24.70 1.66 -6.94
CA TRP A 89 -26.15 1.72 -6.78
C TRP A 89 -26.63 2.75 -5.76
N ILE A 90 -25.89 2.98 -4.67
CA ILE A 90 -26.24 4.02 -3.71
C ILE A 90 -26.09 5.41 -4.34
N THR A 91 -25.09 5.61 -5.22
CA THR A 91 -24.92 6.85 -5.99
C THR A 91 -26.10 7.07 -6.95
N VAL A 92 -26.51 6.03 -7.69
CA VAL A 92 -27.72 6.07 -8.55
C VAL A 92 -28.96 6.41 -7.72
N ASN A 93 -29.16 5.73 -6.58
CA ASN A 93 -30.34 5.92 -5.76
C ASN A 93 -30.44 7.35 -5.19
N TYR A 94 -29.31 7.97 -4.82
CA TYR A 94 -29.30 9.35 -4.31
C TYR A 94 -29.60 10.38 -5.41
N ARG A 95 -29.10 10.14 -6.62
CA ARG A 95 -29.48 10.91 -7.80
C ARG A 95 -30.98 10.84 -8.05
N GLU A 96 -31.56 9.63 -8.07
CA GLU A 96 -32.96 9.41 -8.43
C GLU A 96 -33.95 9.80 -7.33
N SER A 97 -33.63 9.52 -6.07
CA SER A 97 -34.55 9.74 -4.94
C SER A 97 -34.52 11.17 -4.41
N TYR A 98 -33.38 11.85 -4.52
CA TYR A 98 -33.16 13.17 -3.92
C TYR A 98 -32.84 14.27 -4.94
N GLY A 99 -32.73 13.92 -6.23
CA GLY A 99 -32.40 14.89 -7.29
C GLY A 99 -30.99 15.46 -7.16
N MET A 100 -30.08 14.75 -6.49
CA MET A 100 -28.69 15.18 -6.34
C MET A 100 -27.93 15.04 -7.66
N TYR A 101 -26.99 15.97 -7.92
CA TYR A 101 -26.01 15.77 -8.97
C TYR A 101 -24.98 14.73 -8.50
N ALA A 102 -25.26 13.45 -8.77
CA ALA A 102 -24.39 12.33 -8.41
C ALA A 102 -24.21 11.39 -9.60
N CYS A 103 -22.97 11.12 -10.01
CA CYS A 103 -22.68 10.26 -11.15
C CYS A 103 -21.54 9.27 -10.90
N ASN A 104 -21.56 8.18 -11.66
CA ASN A 104 -20.57 7.11 -11.64
C ASN A 104 -19.72 7.14 -12.91
N GLY A 105 -18.41 7.30 -12.77
CA GLY A 105 -17.51 6.92 -13.85
C GLY A 105 -17.17 5.45 -13.74
N ILE A 106 -17.47 4.66 -14.77
CA ILE A 106 -17.12 3.23 -14.85
C ILE A 106 -15.78 3.14 -15.56
N LEU A 107 -14.69 3.34 -14.80
CA LEU A 107 -13.33 3.39 -15.35
C LEU A 107 -12.79 1.99 -15.61
N PHE A 108 -12.28 1.78 -16.83
CA PHE A 108 -11.38 0.69 -17.13
C PHE A 108 -9.98 0.97 -16.58
N ASN A 109 -9.06 0.00 -16.71
CA ASN A 109 -7.73 0.13 -16.13
C ASN A 109 -7.02 1.35 -16.69
N HIS A 110 -6.43 2.14 -15.80
CA HIS A 110 -5.68 3.33 -16.17
C HIS A 110 -4.44 3.47 -15.30
N GLU A 111 -3.33 3.78 -15.95
CA GLU A 111 -2.01 3.61 -15.38
C GLU A 111 -1.18 4.89 -15.59
N SER A 112 -0.05 4.98 -14.89
CA SER A 112 0.91 6.09 -14.99
C SER A 112 2.19 5.74 -14.21
N PRO A 113 3.26 6.56 -14.29
CA PRO A 113 4.42 6.44 -13.41
C PRO A 113 4.13 6.63 -11.91
N ARG A 114 2.89 6.95 -11.52
CA ARG A 114 2.45 7.07 -10.13
C ARG A 114 1.60 5.90 -9.67
N ARG A 115 1.37 4.89 -10.52
CA ARG A 115 0.63 3.69 -10.14
C ARG A 115 1.33 2.98 -8.99
N GLY A 116 0.57 2.45 -8.04
CA GLY A 116 1.12 1.66 -6.93
C GLY A 116 1.86 0.42 -7.41
N GLU A 117 2.96 0.08 -6.74
CA GLU A 117 3.91 -0.96 -7.17
C GLU A 117 3.32 -2.39 -7.17
N THR A 118 2.21 -2.60 -6.46
CA THR A 118 1.53 -3.90 -6.38
C THR A 118 0.66 -4.19 -7.61
N PHE A 119 0.30 -3.18 -8.40
CA PHE A 119 -0.46 -3.37 -9.64
C PHE A 119 0.44 -3.92 -10.76
N VAL A 120 -0.11 -4.82 -11.58
CA VAL A 120 0.65 -5.62 -12.55
C VAL A 120 1.51 -4.78 -13.50
N THR A 121 0.99 -3.67 -14.01
CA THR A 121 1.70 -2.78 -14.95
C THR A 121 2.93 -2.16 -14.32
N ARG A 122 2.80 -1.60 -13.10
CA ARG A 122 3.93 -0.99 -12.38
C ARG A 122 4.91 -2.04 -11.86
N LYS A 123 4.41 -3.19 -11.41
CA LYS A 123 5.23 -4.35 -11.07
C LYS A 123 6.13 -4.75 -12.25
N ILE A 124 5.57 -4.80 -13.46
CA ILE A 124 6.31 -5.11 -14.69
C ILE A 124 7.37 -4.05 -14.98
N THR A 125 7.01 -2.77 -15.07
CA THR A 125 7.96 -1.72 -15.48
C THR A 125 9.11 -1.58 -14.47
N ARG A 126 8.81 -1.61 -13.17
CA ARG A 126 9.81 -1.57 -12.09
C ARG A 126 10.74 -2.78 -12.13
N ALA A 127 10.20 -3.99 -12.25
CA ALA A 127 11.03 -5.20 -12.27
C ALA A 127 11.89 -5.29 -13.54
N ILE A 128 11.33 -4.97 -14.72
CA ILE A 128 12.09 -4.94 -15.97
C ILE A 128 13.23 -3.92 -15.90
N ALA A 129 12.99 -2.73 -15.35
CA ALA A 129 14.04 -1.73 -15.12
C ALA A 129 15.12 -2.23 -14.15
N ASN A 130 14.73 -2.84 -13.03
CA ASN A 130 15.68 -3.38 -12.05
C ASN A 130 16.50 -4.55 -12.63
N ILE A 131 15.87 -5.46 -13.37
CA ILE A 131 16.53 -6.58 -14.05
C ILE A 131 17.51 -6.07 -15.10
N ALA A 132 17.09 -5.10 -15.92
CA ALA A 132 17.95 -4.47 -16.91
C ALA A 132 19.22 -3.86 -16.28
N GLN A 133 19.12 -3.32 -15.05
CA GLN A 133 20.25 -2.78 -14.30
C GLN A 133 20.99 -3.81 -13.42
N GLY A 134 20.54 -5.06 -13.39
CA GLY A 134 21.15 -6.14 -12.59
C GLY A 134 20.85 -6.10 -11.09
N LEU A 135 19.83 -5.35 -10.67
CA LEU A 135 19.38 -5.22 -9.27
C LEU A 135 18.43 -6.35 -8.85
N GLU A 136 17.67 -6.88 -9.81
CA GLU A 136 16.79 -8.03 -9.65
C GLU A 136 17.11 -9.05 -10.75
N SER A 137 16.72 -10.31 -10.59
CA SER A 137 17.04 -11.37 -11.56
C SER A 137 15.84 -11.90 -12.33
N CYS A 138 14.64 -11.87 -11.73
CA CYS A 138 13.44 -12.46 -12.33
C CYS A 138 12.17 -11.78 -11.82
N LEU A 139 11.24 -11.51 -12.73
CA LEU A 139 9.89 -11.06 -12.45
C LEU A 139 8.94 -12.25 -12.43
N TYR A 140 8.24 -12.45 -11.30
CA TYR A 140 7.19 -13.45 -11.16
C TYR A 140 5.80 -12.85 -11.40
N LEU A 141 5.00 -13.47 -12.26
CA LEU A 141 3.63 -13.04 -12.60
C LEU A 141 2.61 -14.16 -12.36
N GLY A 142 1.32 -13.80 -12.39
CA GLY A 142 0.22 -14.77 -12.43
C GLY A 142 -0.13 -15.12 -13.88
N ASN A 143 -1.42 -15.03 -14.23
CA ASN A 143 -1.91 -15.29 -15.58
C ASN A 143 -1.43 -14.24 -16.60
N MET A 144 -0.53 -14.63 -17.52
CA MET A 144 0.00 -13.75 -18.57
C MET A 144 -0.95 -13.56 -19.77
N ASP A 145 -1.98 -14.39 -19.89
CA ASP A 145 -2.96 -14.34 -20.99
C ASP A 145 -4.18 -13.46 -20.64
N SER A 146 -4.24 -12.94 -19.42
CA SER A 146 -5.28 -12.01 -18.98
C SER A 146 -5.31 -10.74 -19.83
N LEU A 147 -6.48 -10.37 -20.36
CA LEU A 147 -6.71 -9.27 -21.29
C LEU A 147 -7.29 -8.05 -20.57
N ARG A 148 -6.71 -6.87 -20.80
CA ARG A 148 -7.15 -5.61 -20.18
C ARG A 148 -7.12 -4.46 -21.17
N ASP A 149 -8.11 -3.58 -21.05
CA ASP A 149 -8.12 -2.24 -21.62
C ASP A 149 -7.38 -1.27 -20.69
N TRP A 150 -6.22 -0.78 -21.15
CA TRP A 150 -5.33 0.10 -20.39
C TRP A 150 -5.21 1.48 -21.02
N GLY A 151 -5.71 2.50 -20.34
CA GLY A 151 -5.52 3.91 -20.69
C GLY A 151 -4.58 4.65 -19.74
N HIS A 152 -4.31 5.92 -20.02
CA HIS A 152 -3.47 6.76 -19.17
C HIS A 152 -4.29 7.54 -18.14
N ALA A 153 -3.84 7.55 -16.87
CA ALA A 153 -4.58 8.19 -15.78
C ALA A 153 -4.88 9.68 -15.99
N LYS A 154 -3.98 10.43 -16.68
CA LYS A 154 -4.20 11.86 -17.03
C LYS A 154 -5.48 12.06 -17.87
N ASP A 155 -5.74 11.19 -18.84
CA ASP A 155 -6.91 11.31 -19.72
C ASP A 155 -8.20 10.96 -18.97
N TYR A 156 -8.10 10.02 -18.04
CA TYR A 156 -9.23 9.53 -17.26
C TYR A 156 -9.66 10.57 -16.24
N VAL A 157 -8.74 11.23 -15.51
CA VAL A 157 -9.11 12.31 -14.56
C VAL A 157 -9.70 13.53 -15.26
N LYS A 158 -9.31 13.81 -16.51
CA LYS A 158 -9.97 14.82 -17.35
C LYS A 158 -11.45 14.47 -17.57
N MET A 159 -11.75 13.21 -17.87
CA MET A 159 -13.14 12.74 -18.00
C MET A 159 -13.93 12.85 -16.69
N GLN A 160 -13.32 12.50 -15.55
CA GLN A 160 -13.97 12.64 -14.23
C GLN A 160 -14.45 14.08 -14.01
N TRP A 161 -13.58 15.06 -14.31
CA TRP A 161 -13.92 16.47 -14.20
C TRP A 161 -15.02 16.86 -15.20
N MET A 162 -14.89 16.46 -16.48
CA MET A 162 -15.88 16.76 -17.52
C MET A 162 -17.29 16.26 -17.16
N MET A 163 -17.39 15.09 -16.53
CA MET A 163 -18.67 14.53 -16.07
C MET A 163 -19.37 15.41 -15.02
N LEU A 164 -18.62 16.12 -14.18
CA LEU A 164 -19.21 17.06 -13.22
C LEU A 164 -19.55 18.42 -13.82
N GLN A 165 -19.20 18.70 -15.08
CA GLN A 165 -19.51 19.98 -15.74
C GLN A 165 -20.84 19.99 -16.48
N GLN A 166 -21.53 18.86 -16.58
CA GLN A 166 -22.75 18.74 -17.37
C GLN A 166 -23.95 19.40 -16.68
N GLU A 167 -25.04 19.57 -17.43
CA GLU A 167 -26.30 20.06 -16.88
C GLU A 167 -26.99 19.01 -16.02
N GLN A 168 -26.91 17.73 -16.42
CA GLN A 168 -27.54 16.60 -15.75
C GLN A 168 -26.51 15.52 -15.40
N PRO A 169 -26.62 14.87 -14.23
CA PRO A 169 -25.73 13.78 -13.84
C PRO A 169 -26.03 12.51 -14.65
N GLU A 170 -24.99 11.93 -15.25
CA GLU A 170 -25.08 10.67 -15.99
C GLU A 170 -23.86 9.79 -15.74
N ASP A 171 -24.05 8.48 -15.81
CA ASP A 171 -22.98 7.48 -15.69
C ASP A 171 -22.34 7.23 -17.06
N PHE A 172 -21.02 7.01 -17.08
CA PHE A 172 -20.25 6.82 -18.32
C PHE A 172 -19.19 5.73 -18.17
N VAL A 173 -19.05 4.88 -19.19
CA VAL A 173 -17.87 4.04 -19.39
C VAL A 173 -16.70 4.90 -19.86
N ILE A 174 -15.54 4.72 -19.22
CA ILE A 174 -14.31 5.44 -19.53
C ILE A 174 -13.23 4.39 -19.82
N ALA A 175 -12.92 4.23 -21.11
CA ALA A 175 -12.08 3.16 -21.64
C ALA A 175 -11.35 3.60 -22.91
N THR A 176 -10.35 2.84 -23.33
CA THR A 176 -9.69 3.09 -24.64
C THR A 176 -10.40 2.40 -25.80
N GLY A 177 -11.13 1.32 -25.54
CA GLY A 177 -11.69 0.46 -26.57
C GLY A 177 -10.67 -0.50 -27.20
N VAL A 178 -9.49 -0.65 -26.59
CA VAL A 178 -8.43 -1.53 -27.07
C VAL A 178 -7.89 -2.37 -25.91
N GLN A 179 -7.82 -3.69 -26.10
CA GLN A 179 -7.30 -4.62 -25.10
C GLN A 179 -5.94 -5.19 -25.47
N TYR A 180 -5.13 -5.46 -24.45
CA TYR A 180 -3.84 -6.15 -24.57
C TYR A 180 -3.70 -7.19 -23.46
N SER A 181 -2.88 -8.22 -23.70
CA SER A 181 -2.54 -9.19 -22.66
C SER A 181 -1.44 -8.68 -21.74
N VAL A 182 -1.36 -9.25 -20.54
CA VAL A 182 -0.23 -9.04 -19.61
C VAL A 182 1.10 -9.39 -20.30
N ARG A 183 1.14 -10.45 -21.10
CA ARG A 183 2.32 -10.81 -21.91
C ARG A 183 2.72 -9.70 -22.88
N GLN A 184 1.77 -9.15 -23.64
CA GLN A 184 2.05 -8.05 -24.57
C GLN A 184 2.58 -6.82 -23.83
N PHE A 185 2.08 -6.54 -22.62
CA PHE A 185 2.61 -5.46 -21.79
C PHE A 185 4.07 -5.71 -21.38
N VAL A 186 4.41 -6.94 -20.97
CA VAL A 186 5.80 -7.35 -20.66
C VAL A 186 6.70 -7.17 -21.87
N GLU A 187 6.27 -7.63 -23.05
CA GLU A 187 7.03 -7.47 -24.29
C GLU A 187 7.26 -6.00 -24.64
N MET A 188 6.22 -5.16 -24.53
CA MET A 188 6.34 -3.72 -24.77
C MET A 188 7.29 -3.05 -23.79
N ALA A 189 7.22 -3.39 -22.50
CA ALA A 189 8.11 -2.84 -21.47
C ALA A 189 9.56 -3.27 -21.68
N ALA A 190 9.81 -4.56 -21.95
CA ALA A 190 11.14 -5.09 -22.26
C ALA A 190 11.73 -4.43 -23.52
N ALA A 191 10.92 -4.24 -24.56
CA ALA A 191 11.35 -3.61 -25.80
C ALA A 191 11.79 -2.15 -25.62
N GLN A 192 11.23 -1.40 -24.65
CA GLN A 192 11.69 -0.04 -24.33
C GLN A 192 13.16 -0.01 -23.85
N LEU A 193 13.66 -1.10 -23.28
CA LEU A 193 15.05 -1.24 -22.82
C LEU A 193 15.92 -2.04 -23.80
N GLY A 194 15.43 -2.26 -25.03
CA GLY A 194 16.13 -3.03 -26.05
C GLY A 194 16.17 -4.54 -25.79
N ILE A 195 15.35 -5.06 -24.87
CA ILE A 195 15.30 -6.49 -24.54
C ILE A 195 14.23 -7.15 -25.41
N LYS A 196 14.64 -8.09 -26.26
CA LYS A 196 13.71 -8.95 -27.01
C LYS A 196 13.49 -10.26 -26.25
N LEU A 197 12.23 -10.62 -26.03
CA LEU A 197 11.83 -11.84 -25.35
C LEU A 197 11.28 -12.91 -26.31
N ARG A 198 11.42 -14.17 -25.91
CA ARG A 198 10.68 -15.33 -26.42
C ARG A 198 10.08 -16.05 -25.21
N PHE A 199 8.83 -16.49 -25.34
CA PHE A 199 8.17 -17.28 -24.31
C PHE A 199 8.23 -18.77 -24.65
N GLU A 200 8.51 -19.60 -23.65
CA GLU A 200 8.53 -21.06 -23.75
C GLU A 200 7.80 -21.68 -22.55
N GLY A 201 7.15 -22.82 -22.77
CA GLY A 201 6.26 -23.45 -21.80
C GLY A 201 4.82 -22.95 -21.92
N THR A 202 3.94 -23.47 -21.06
CA THR A 202 2.52 -23.08 -21.00
C THR A 202 2.05 -23.04 -19.54
N GLY A 203 1.06 -22.18 -19.25
CA GLY A 203 0.50 -22.05 -17.91
C GLY A 203 1.58 -21.69 -16.87
N VAL A 204 1.65 -22.46 -15.78
CA VAL A 204 2.60 -22.22 -14.68
C VAL A 204 4.06 -22.50 -15.04
N GLU A 205 4.31 -23.28 -16.10
CA GLU A 205 5.66 -23.61 -16.57
C GLU A 205 6.21 -22.57 -17.56
N GLU A 206 5.39 -21.57 -17.90
CA GLU A 206 5.76 -20.57 -18.88
C GLU A 206 6.84 -19.60 -18.38
N LYS A 207 7.82 -19.34 -19.24
CA LYS A 207 9.00 -18.52 -18.95
C LYS A 207 9.29 -17.54 -20.08
N GLY A 208 9.72 -16.34 -19.73
CA GLY A 208 10.21 -15.33 -20.67
C GLY A 208 11.74 -15.33 -20.73
N ILE A 209 12.27 -15.68 -21.89
CA ILE A 209 13.70 -15.87 -22.15
C ILE A 209 14.21 -14.74 -23.05
N VAL A 210 15.36 -14.18 -22.71
CA VAL A 210 16.01 -13.11 -23.47
C VAL A 210 16.60 -13.68 -24.76
N VAL A 211 16.17 -13.15 -25.91
CA VAL A 211 16.69 -13.51 -27.23
C VAL A 211 17.86 -12.63 -27.64
N SER A 212 17.71 -11.32 -27.44
CA SER A 212 18.71 -10.33 -27.83
C SER A 212 18.56 -9.08 -26.97
N VAL A 213 19.68 -8.37 -26.77
CA VAL A 213 19.71 -7.07 -26.10
C VAL A 213 20.32 -6.05 -27.06
N THR A 214 19.66 -4.91 -27.22
CA THR A 214 20.14 -3.77 -28.01
C THR A 214 20.25 -2.52 -27.14
N GLY A 215 21.12 -1.58 -27.53
CA GLY A 215 21.35 -0.36 -26.75
C GLY A 215 22.21 -0.57 -25.50
N HIS A 216 22.11 0.36 -24.55
CA HIS A 216 22.98 0.41 -23.36
C HIS A 216 22.21 0.44 -22.04
N ASP A 217 20.88 0.36 -22.08
CA ASP A 217 20.01 0.49 -20.91
C ASP A 217 19.71 -0.84 -20.20
N ALA A 218 20.23 -1.96 -20.72
CA ALA A 218 20.09 -3.29 -20.10
C ALA A 218 21.44 -4.02 -19.88
N PRO A 219 22.42 -3.42 -19.17
CA PRO A 219 23.72 -4.05 -18.94
C PRO A 219 23.67 -5.30 -18.05
N GLY A 220 22.62 -5.49 -17.26
CA GLY A 220 22.45 -6.61 -16.33
C GLY A 220 21.90 -7.90 -16.96
N VAL A 221 21.64 -7.90 -18.27
CA VAL A 221 20.92 -8.98 -18.96
C VAL A 221 21.71 -9.45 -20.18
N LYS A 222 21.66 -10.75 -20.47
CA LYS A 222 22.25 -11.35 -21.69
C LYS A 222 21.31 -12.35 -22.36
N PRO A 223 21.50 -12.63 -23.67
CA PRO A 223 20.76 -13.70 -24.34
C PRO A 223 20.83 -15.04 -23.59
N GLY A 224 19.69 -15.72 -23.50
CA GLY A 224 19.51 -16.97 -22.77
C GLY A 224 19.05 -16.82 -21.31
N ASP A 225 19.10 -15.60 -20.74
CA ASP A 225 18.60 -15.38 -19.37
C ASP A 225 17.08 -15.57 -19.30
N VAL A 226 16.62 -16.24 -18.25
CA VAL A 226 15.19 -16.34 -17.90
C VAL A 226 14.86 -15.21 -16.94
N ILE A 227 14.11 -14.22 -17.40
CA ILE A 227 13.80 -13.02 -16.61
C ILE A 227 12.32 -12.89 -16.23
N ILE A 228 11.45 -13.70 -16.82
CA ILE A 228 10.03 -13.79 -16.46
C ILE A 228 9.69 -15.23 -16.11
N ALA A 229 8.93 -15.44 -15.03
CA ALA A 229 8.36 -16.72 -14.67
C ALA A 229 6.94 -16.56 -14.11
N VAL A 230 6.16 -17.64 -14.15
CA VAL A 230 4.83 -17.68 -13.54
C VAL A 230 4.90 -18.26 -12.13
N ASP A 231 4.18 -17.66 -11.19
CA ASP A 231 4.04 -18.15 -9.81
C ASP A 231 2.54 -18.29 -9.48
N PRO A 232 2.07 -19.51 -9.13
CA PRO A 232 0.68 -19.78 -8.78
C PRO A 232 0.10 -18.88 -7.67
N ARG A 233 0.95 -18.33 -6.79
CA ARG A 233 0.52 -17.45 -5.68
C ARG A 233 -0.07 -16.13 -6.16
N TYR A 234 0.20 -15.71 -7.40
CA TYR A 234 -0.35 -14.48 -7.97
C TYR A 234 -1.68 -14.69 -8.70
N PHE A 235 -2.21 -15.91 -8.75
CA PHE A 235 -3.53 -16.17 -9.32
C PHE A 235 -4.62 -15.79 -8.34
N ARG A 236 -5.71 -15.19 -8.86
CA ARG A 236 -6.87 -14.86 -8.04
C ARG A 236 -7.77 -16.10 -7.84
N PRO A 237 -8.47 -16.22 -6.70
CA PRO A 237 -9.45 -17.30 -6.50
C PRO A 237 -10.56 -17.31 -7.56
N ALA A 238 -10.96 -16.12 -8.02
CA ALA A 238 -11.87 -15.91 -9.12
C ALA A 238 -11.26 -14.88 -10.07
N GLU A 239 -10.75 -15.35 -11.22
CA GLU A 239 -10.10 -14.49 -12.19
C GLU A 239 -11.11 -13.73 -13.05
N VAL A 240 -10.68 -12.55 -13.53
CA VAL A 240 -11.36 -11.82 -14.60
C VAL A 240 -10.52 -11.97 -15.85
N GLU A 241 -10.99 -12.74 -16.82
CA GLU A 241 -10.19 -13.11 -17.99
C GLU A 241 -10.02 -11.93 -18.96
N THR A 242 -11.10 -11.19 -19.22
CA THR A 242 -11.13 -10.11 -20.19
C THR A 242 -11.95 -8.92 -19.70
N LEU A 243 -11.50 -7.71 -20.02
CA LEU A 243 -12.22 -6.44 -19.84
C LEU A 243 -11.89 -5.53 -21.02
N LEU A 244 -12.91 -5.14 -21.78
CA LEU A 244 -12.83 -4.28 -22.96
C LEU A 244 -14.03 -3.32 -22.96
N GLY A 245 -13.79 -2.03 -22.79
CA GLY A 245 -14.85 -1.04 -22.66
C GLY A 245 -15.24 -0.39 -23.98
N ASP A 246 -16.51 -0.01 -24.12
CA ASP A 246 -17.02 0.81 -25.22
C ASP A 246 -17.25 2.26 -24.73
N PRO A 247 -16.35 3.22 -25.04
CA PRO A 247 -16.48 4.61 -24.61
C PRO A 247 -17.35 5.46 -25.56
N THR A 248 -18.17 4.85 -26.44
CA THR A 248 -18.95 5.59 -27.45
C THR A 248 -19.82 6.68 -26.83
N LYS A 249 -20.52 6.39 -25.73
CA LYS A 249 -21.36 7.37 -25.02
C LYS A 249 -20.55 8.58 -24.53
N ALA A 250 -19.37 8.35 -23.97
CA ALA A 250 -18.47 9.40 -23.52
C ALA A 250 -17.98 10.25 -24.70
N HIS A 251 -17.67 9.64 -25.83
CA HIS A 251 -17.30 10.37 -27.02
C HIS A 251 -18.45 11.23 -27.58
N GLU A 252 -19.64 10.65 -27.75
CA GLU A 252 -20.79 11.32 -28.36
C GLU A 252 -21.31 12.50 -27.53
N LYS A 253 -21.41 12.33 -26.20
CA LYS A 253 -21.98 13.36 -25.32
C LYS A 253 -20.97 14.40 -24.85
N LEU A 254 -19.73 13.98 -24.60
CA LEU A 254 -18.73 14.82 -23.93
C LEU A 254 -17.55 15.17 -24.85
N GLY A 255 -17.47 14.59 -26.05
CA GLY A 255 -16.33 14.75 -26.95
C GLY A 255 -15.06 14.08 -26.43
N TRP A 256 -15.13 13.31 -25.35
CA TRP A 256 -13.96 12.71 -24.72
C TRP A 256 -13.39 11.56 -25.56
N LYS A 257 -12.06 11.51 -25.68
CA LYS A 257 -11.29 10.40 -26.26
C LYS A 257 -9.98 10.26 -25.47
N PRO A 258 -9.42 9.04 -25.36
CA PRO A 258 -8.05 8.87 -24.89
C PRO A 258 -7.09 9.58 -25.87
N GLU A 259 -6.13 10.33 -25.32
CA GLU A 259 -5.13 11.07 -26.09
C GLU A 259 -3.77 10.37 -26.04
N ILE A 260 -3.45 9.71 -24.93
CA ILE A 260 -2.19 9.01 -24.69
C ILE A 260 -2.36 7.52 -25.03
N THR A 261 -1.54 7.03 -25.94
CA THR A 261 -1.55 5.62 -26.35
C THR A 261 -0.91 4.71 -25.30
N LEU A 262 -1.24 3.41 -25.34
CA LEU A 262 -0.59 2.41 -24.47
C LEU A 262 0.93 2.42 -24.62
N ARG A 263 1.45 2.58 -25.84
CA ARG A 263 2.91 2.57 -26.08
C ARG A 263 3.59 3.77 -25.43
N GLU A 264 3.00 4.96 -25.53
CA GLU A 264 3.52 6.16 -24.87
C GLU A 264 3.47 6.00 -23.35
N MET A 265 2.38 5.46 -22.81
CA MET A 265 2.26 5.18 -21.38
C MET A 265 3.33 4.19 -20.89
N VAL A 266 3.53 3.07 -21.58
CA VAL A 266 4.56 2.09 -21.24
C VAL A 266 5.95 2.72 -21.30
N SER A 267 6.22 3.55 -22.31
CA SER A 267 7.47 4.29 -22.43
C SER A 267 7.69 5.25 -21.25
N GLU A 268 6.67 6.04 -20.88
CA GLU A 268 6.71 6.97 -19.74
C GLU A 268 6.98 6.22 -18.41
N MET A 269 6.30 5.09 -18.19
CA MET A 269 6.47 4.27 -16.99
C MET A 269 7.86 3.63 -16.91
N VAL A 270 8.32 3.00 -17.99
CA VAL A 270 9.65 2.36 -18.03
C VAL A 270 10.76 3.40 -17.87
N ALA A 271 10.65 4.57 -18.51
CA ALA A 271 11.64 5.62 -18.37
C ALA A 271 11.77 6.10 -16.92
N ASN A 272 10.64 6.30 -16.23
CA ASN A 272 10.63 6.69 -14.82
C ASN A 272 11.28 5.64 -13.91
N ASP A 273 10.91 4.37 -14.09
CA ASP A 273 11.44 3.28 -13.27
C ASP A 273 12.91 2.98 -13.58
N LEU A 274 13.35 3.14 -14.84
CA LEU A 274 14.77 3.03 -15.23
C LEU A 274 15.63 4.11 -14.56
N GLU A 275 15.14 5.35 -14.50
CA GLU A 275 15.84 6.43 -13.81
C GLU A 275 16.02 6.10 -12.32
N ALA A 276 14.97 5.58 -11.67
CA ALA A 276 15.03 5.12 -10.28
C ALA A 276 16.03 3.96 -10.11
N ALA A 277 16.00 2.96 -10.98
CA ALA A 277 16.92 1.82 -10.95
C ALA A 277 18.39 2.26 -11.11
N LYS A 278 18.69 3.16 -12.05
CA LYS A 278 20.04 3.71 -12.26
C LYS A 278 20.55 4.46 -11.03
N LYS A 279 19.68 5.22 -10.34
CA LYS A 279 20.00 5.91 -9.09
C LYS A 279 20.34 4.91 -7.99
N THR A 280 19.54 3.86 -7.83
CA THR A 280 19.79 2.78 -6.87
C THR A 280 21.13 2.09 -7.13
N LEU A 281 21.39 1.69 -8.37
CA LEU A 281 22.66 1.06 -8.76
C LEU A 281 23.87 1.99 -8.52
N SER A 282 23.75 3.28 -8.87
CA SER A 282 24.81 4.27 -8.61
C SER A 282 25.09 4.43 -7.12
N ALA A 283 24.05 4.43 -6.28
CA ALA A 283 24.19 4.48 -4.84
C ALA A 283 24.89 3.22 -4.29
N GLU A 284 24.54 2.03 -4.78
CA GLU A 284 25.20 0.76 -4.41
C GLU A 284 26.67 0.72 -4.85
N ILE A 285 26.98 1.09 -6.09
CA ILE A 285 28.36 1.19 -6.58
C ILE A 285 29.15 2.19 -5.75
N SER A 286 28.55 3.34 -5.41
CA SER A 286 29.20 4.35 -4.58
C SER A 286 29.43 3.89 -3.14
N ARG A 287 28.60 2.98 -2.60
CA ARG A 287 28.85 2.31 -1.30
C ARG A 287 30.02 1.32 -1.43
N LEU A 288 30.01 0.47 -2.47
CA LEU A 288 31.07 -0.52 -2.72
C LEU A 288 32.45 0.14 -2.98
N ARG A 289 32.50 1.22 -3.76
CA ARG A 289 33.73 1.98 -4.06
C ARG A 289 34.30 2.73 -2.86
N ARG A 290 33.45 3.11 -1.89
CA ARG A 290 33.86 3.70 -0.62
C ARG A 290 34.55 2.71 0.32
N GLY A 291 34.67 1.44 -0.08
CA GLY A 291 35.44 0.46 0.69
C GLY A 291 34.68 -0.12 1.87
N ASP A 292 33.33 -0.12 1.83
CA ASP A 292 32.50 -0.91 2.74
C ASP A 292 32.63 -2.41 2.37
N ARG A 293 33.85 -2.96 2.53
CA ARG A 293 34.01 -4.38 2.83
C ARG A 293 33.26 -4.62 4.13
N ALA A 294 32.48 -5.70 4.17
CA ALA A 294 31.88 -6.19 5.41
C ALA A 294 32.91 -6.12 6.55
N GLY A 295 32.67 -5.23 7.51
CA GLY A 295 33.51 -5.01 8.69
C GLY A 295 34.56 -3.91 8.55
N VAL A 296 34.16 -2.63 8.56
CA VAL A 296 34.59 -1.57 9.50
C VAL A 296 33.59 -0.42 9.35
N ILE A 297 32.73 -0.21 10.34
CA ILE A 297 31.79 0.91 10.40
C ILE A 297 32.59 2.20 10.62
N SER A 298 32.56 3.11 9.65
CA SER A 298 32.86 4.52 9.88
C SER A 298 31.85 5.06 10.90
N MET A 299 32.29 5.37 12.12
CA MET A 299 31.42 5.78 13.23
C MET A 299 30.78 7.16 13.03
N SER A 300 29.71 7.25 12.24
CA SER A 300 28.66 8.21 12.54
C SER A 300 27.89 7.71 13.78
N ARG A 301 27.71 8.56 14.79
CA ARG A 301 26.94 8.20 16.00
C ARG A 301 25.56 7.70 15.60
N GLN A 302 25.12 6.57 16.16
CA GLN A 302 23.80 6.02 15.87
C GLN A 302 22.72 6.96 16.41
N ARG A 303 21.75 7.33 15.56
CA ARG A 303 20.64 8.20 15.94
C ARG A 303 19.50 7.38 16.54
N ILE A 304 19.23 7.57 17.82
CA ILE A 304 18.21 6.83 18.57
C ILE A 304 17.06 7.74 18.91
N PHE A 305 15.87 7.45 18.38
CA PHE A 305 14.63 8.13 18.76
C PHE A 305 13.96 7.43 19.95
N ILE A 306 13.72 8.18 21.02
CA ILE A 306 13.02 7.69 22.22
C ILE A 306 11.64 8.36 22.29
N ALA A 307 10.61 7.67 21.78
CA ALA A 307 9.23 8.13 21.93
C ALA A 307 8.83 8.02 23.41
N GLY A 308 8.38 9.12 24.02
CA GLY A 308 8.04 9.14 25.44
C GLY A 308 9.25 9.28 26.37
N HIS A 309 10.33 9.92 25.92
CA HIS A 309 11.58 10.11 26.68
C HIS A 309 11.44 10.83 28.05
N ARG A 310 10.32 11.51 28.33
CA ARG A 310 10.03 12.12 29.64
C ARG A 310 9.28 11.18 30.59
N GLY A 311 8.74 10.09 30.09
CA GLY A 311 8.07 9.07 30.90
C GLY A 311 9.06 8.32 31.80
N MET A 312 8.53 7.54 32.74
CA MET A 312 9.33 6.80 33.72
C MET A 312 10.44 5.96 33.06
N VAL A 313 10.05 5.03 32.18
CA VAL A 313 10.98 4.15 31.46
C VAL A 313 11.83 4.92 30.44
N GLY A 314 11.19 5.78 29.64
CA GLY A 314 11.88 6.57 28.61
C GLY A 314 12.99 7.47 29.18
N SER A 315 12.77 8.08 30.35
CA SER A 315 13.78 8.92 31.00
C SER A 315 14.95 8.11 31.56
N ALA A 316 14.71 6.88 32.02
CA ALA A 316 15.76 5.98 32.46
C ALA A 316 16.62 5.50 31.28
N ILE A 317 15.98 5.09 30.18
CA ILE A 317 16.67 4.72 28.93
C ILE A 317 17.52 5.90 28.43
N ARG A 318 16.95 7.11 28.41
CA ARG A 318 17.66 8.34 28.03
C ARG A 318 18.93 8.53 28.85
N ARG A 319 18.83 8.52 30.19
CA ARG A 319 20.00 8.72 31.08
C ARG A 319 21.10 7.69 30.83
N GLN A 320 20.73 6.43 30.60
CA GLN A 320 21.70 5.36 30.32
C GLN A 320 22.37 5.52 28.95
N LEU A 321 21.61 5.89 27.92
CA LEU A 321 22.16 6.09 26.59
C LEU A 321 23.03 7.36 26.49
N GLU A 322 22.68 8.44 27.20
CA GLU A 322 23.49 9.66 27.27
C GLU A 322 24.88 9.38 27.87
N GLN A 323 24.99 8.46 28.84
CA GLN A 323 26.27 8.09 29.46
C GLN A 323 27.23 7.36 28.52
N ARG A 324 26.73 6.73 27.45
CA ARG A 324 27.57 5.95 26.54
C ARG A 324 28.42 6.82 25.60
N GLY A 325 27.96 8.04 25.28
CA GLY A 325 28.70 9.00 24.44
C GLY A 325 28.92 8.60 22.97
N ASP A 326 28.45 7.43 22.55
CA ASP A 326 28.59 6.84 21.20
C ASP A 326 27.31 6.93 20.35
N VAL A 327 26.22 7.47 20.92
CA VAL A 327 24.91 7.64 20.27
C VAL A 327 24.49 9.10 20.24
N GLU A 328 23.65 9.45 19.26
CA GLU A 328 22.95 10.73 19.19
C GLU A 328 21.47 10.50 19.52
N LEU A 329 20.94 11.19 20.54
CA LEU A 329 19.55 11.03 20.92
C LEU A 329 18.66 12.03 20.19
N VAL A 330 17.66 11.51 19.50
CA VAL A 330 16.57 12.29 18.91
C VAL A 330 15.40 12.28 19.89
N LEU A 331 15.01 13.45 20.40
CA LEU A 331 13.98 13.59 21.42
C LEU A 331 12.93 14.61 20.95
N ARG A 332 11.65 14.27 21.08
CA ARG A 332 10.53 15.19 20.84
C ARG A 332 9.52 15.08 21.97
N THR A 333 9.04 16.23 22.43
CA THR A 333 7.88 16.37 23.30
C THR A 333 6.61 16.21 22.50
N ARG A 334 5.47 16.08 23.19
CA ARG A 334 4.16 15.98 22.52
C ARG A 334 3.82 17.22 21.69
N ASP A 335 4.28 18.39 22.13
CA ASP A 335 4.01 19.67 21.44
C ASP A 335 4.89 19.83 20.19
N GLU A 336 6.08 19.22 20.19
CA GLU A 336 7.00 19.21 19.04
C GLU A 336 6.66 18.09 18.03
N LEU A 337 6.12 16.97 18.50
CA LEU A 337 5.70 15.85 17.67
C LEU A 337 4.48 15.16 18.30
N ASN A 338 3.31 15.43 17.74
CA ASN A 338 2.09 14.74 18.13
C ASN A 338 2.04 13.34 17.51
N LEU A 339 2.30 12.32 18.32
CA LEU A 339 2.33 10.92 17.86
C LEU A 339 0.96 10.38 17.38
N LEU A 340 -0.13 11.11 17.61
CA LEU A 340 -1.45 10.78 17.05
C LEU A 340 -1.63 11.23 15.60
N ASP A 341 -0.76 12.12 15.11
CA ASP A 341 -0.79 12.63 13.74
C ASP A 341 0.19 11.81 12.87
N SER A 342 -0.37 10.96 12.01
CA SER A 342 0.41 10.06 11.16
C SER A 342 1.30 10.81 10.17
N ARG A 343 0.85 11.96 9.64
CA ARG A 343 1.62 12.76 8.70
C ARG A 343 2.82 13.40 9.40
N ALA A 344 2.59 14.00 10.56
CA ALA A 344 3.67 14.59 11.35
C ALA A 344 4.74 13.56 11.72
N VAL A 345 4.33 12.34 12.08
CA VAL A 345 5.25 11.23 12.36
C VAL A 345 6.03 10.81 11.10
N HIS A 346 5.37 10.66 9.95
CA HIS A 346 6.06 10.32 8.71
C HIS A 346 7.09 11.38 8.29
N ASP A 347 6.69 12.66 8.28
CA ASP A 347 7.57 13.77 7.91
C ASP A 347 8.78 13.85 8.85
N PHE A 348 8.57 13.58 10.15
CA PHE A 348 9.64 13.51 11.15
C PHE A 348 10.63 12.37 10.87
N PHE A 349 10.16 11.14 10.61
CA PHE A 349 11.05 10.01 10.33
C PHE A 349 11.85 10.22 9.04
N ALA A 350 11.22 10.77 8.01
CA ALA A 350 11.87 11.06 6.73
C ALA A 350 12.97 12.14 6.84
N SER A 351 12.81 13.11 7.76
CA SER A 351 13.75 14.23 7.91
C SER A 351 14.89 13.94 8.90
N GLU A 352 14.62 13.20 9.98
CA GLU A 352 15.58 13.01 11.08
C GLU A 352 16.57 11.86 10.87
N ARG A 353 16.32 10.97 9.89
CA ARG A 353 17.12 9.77 9.62
C ARG A 353 17.43 8.97 10.90
N ILE A 354 16.44 8.25 11.39
CA ILE A 354 16.49 7.51 12.65
C ILE A 354 17.06 6.11 12.41
N ASP A 355 18.06 5.69 13.18
CA ASP A 355 18.64 4.34 13.09
C ASP A 355 17.94 3.34 14.01
N GLN A 356 17.48 3.80 15.18
CA GLN A 356 16.82 2.96 16.19
C GLN A 356 15.67 3.69 16.87
N VAL A 357 14.60 2.95 17.17
CA VAL A 357 13.41 3.47 17.86
C VAL A 357 13.19 2.74 19.17
N TYR A 358 12.97 3.49 20.24
CA TYR A 358 12.58 3.00 21.55
C TYR A 358 11.19 3.57 21.86
N LEU A 359 10.16 2.74 21.68
CA LEU A 359 8.76 3.15 21.81
C LEU A 359 8.28 2.99 23.26
N ALA A 360 8.52 4.02 24.07
CA ALA A 360 8.07 4.11 25.47
C ALA A 360 6.82 4.98 25.66
N ALA A 361 6.36 5.67 24.61
CA ALA A 361 5.16 6.50 24.64
C ALA A 361 3.90 5.63 24.75
N ALA A 362 2.99 6.02 25.63
CA ALA A 362 1.68 5.42 25.80
C ALA A 362 0.75 6.39 26.55
N LYS A 363 -0.57 6.27 26.33
CA LYS A 363 -1.56 6.81 27.28
C LYS A 363 -1.58 5.90 28.50
N VAL A 364 -1.26 6.46 29.67
CA VAL A 364 -1.17 5.77 30.96
C VAL A 364 -2.05 6.49 32.00
N GLY A 365 -2.60 5.77 32.98
CA GLY A 365 -3.42 6.40 34.03
C GLY A 365 -3.96 5.48 35.14
N GLY A 366 -3.46 4.24 35.25
CA GLY A 366 -3.93 3.27 36.23
C GLY A 366 -5.36 2.77 35.98
N ILE A 367 -5.88 1.94 36.90
CA ILE A 367 -7.18 1.26 36.77
C ILE A 367 -8.33 2.26 36.61
N VAL A 368 -8.36 3.31 37.44
CA VAL A 368 -9.45 4.30 37.41
C VAL A 368 -9.53 4.97 36.04
N ALA A 369 -8.42 5.49 35.51
CA ALA A 369 -8.44 6.16 34.20
C ALA A 369 -8.77 5.19 33.05
N ASN A 370 -8.34 3.92 33.16
CA ASN A 370 -8.65 2.90 32.16
C ASN A 370 -10.16 2.63 32.08
N ASN A 371 -10.79 2.49 33.24
CA ASN A 371 -12.24 2.31 33.35
C ASN A 371 -13.03 3.57 32.98
N THR A 372 -12.50 4.76 33.27
CA THR A 372 -13.17 6.03 32.95
C THR A 372 -13.09 6.38 31.46
N TYR A 373 -11.98 6.05 30.79
CA TYR A 373 -11.73 6.44 29.40
C TYR A 373 -11.31 5.27 28.49
N PRO A 374 -12.05 4.14 28.46
CA PRO A 374 -11.62 2.92 27.78
C PRO A 374 -11.36 3.13 26.28
N ALA A 375 -12.25 3.88 25.59
CA ALA A 375 -12.10 4.19 24.18
C ALA A 375 -10.83 5.00 23.89
N ASP A 376 -10.50 6.00 24.72
CA ASP A 376 -9.28 6.78 24.56
C ASP A 376 -8.02 5.94 24.75
N PHE A 377 -8.04 5.01 25.70
CA PHE A 377 -6.90 4.13 25.97
C PHE A 377 -6.62 3.20 24.81
N ILE A 378 -7.67 2.68 24.17
CA ILE A 378 -7.53 1.89 22.93
C ILE A 378 -7.03 2.80 21.81
N TYR A 379 -7.81 3.84 21.48
CA TYR A 379 -7.55 4.70 20.33
C TYR A 379 -6.16 5.34 20.36
N GLN A 380 -5.79 6.00 21.46
CA GLN A 380 -4.52 6.74 21.50
C GLN A 380 -3.32 5.80 21.50
N ASN A 381 -3.36 4.66 22.20
CA ASN A 381 -2.24 3.73 22.19
C ASN A 381 -2.09 3.05 20.82
N MET A 382 -3.19 2.62 20.19
CA MET A 382 -3.16 2.05 18.83
C MET A 382 -2.65 3.05 17.80
N MET A 383 -3.05 4.32 17.87
CA MET A 383 -2.54 5.35 16.96
C MET A 383 -1.05 5.62 17.18
N ILE A 384 -0.62 5.80 18.44
CA ILE A 384 0.80 6.05 18.76
C ILE A 384 1.68 4.91 18.24
N GLU A 385 1.31 3.66 18.53
CA GLU A 385 2.13 2.51 18.15
C GLU A 385 2.10 2.27 16.64
N SER A 386 0.92 2.31 16.01
CA SER A 386 0.79 2.09 14.56
C SER A 386 1.57 3.13 13.76
N ASN A 387 1.45 4.41 14.13
CA ASN A 387 2.15 5.49 13.45
C ASN A 387 3.68 5.32 13.57
N ILE A 388 4.19 5.03 14.77
CA ILE A 388 5.63 4.86 14.98
C ILE A 388 6.16 3.60 14.29
N ILE A 389 5.47 2.46 14.45
CA ILE A 389 5.89 1.19 13.88
C ILE A 389 5.89 1.26 12.35
N HIS A 390 4.83 1.82 11.75
CA HIS A 390 4.72 2.00 10.31
C HIS A 390 5.78 2.97 9.77
N ALA A 391 5.97 4.13 10.41
CA ALA A 391 6.98 5.10 9.99
C ALA A 391 8.40 4.54 10.10
N ALA A 392 8.69 3.78 11.15
CA ALA A 392 9.97 3.11 11.34
C ALA A 392 10.23 2.08 10.23
N HIS A 393 9.22 1.29 9.87
CA HIS A 393 9.31 0.31 8.78
C HIS A 393 9.53 0.98 7.42
N GLN A 394 8.80 2.04 7.11
CA GLN A 394 8.92 2.79 5.84
C GLN A 394 10.27 3.49 5.65
N ASN A 395 11.00 3.75 6.74
CA ASN A 395 12.29 4.47 6.73
C ASN A 395 13.48 3.58 7.08
N ASP A 396 13.35 2.25 6.91
CA ASP A 396 14.43 1.27 7.11
C ASP A 396 15.11 1.36 8.48
N VAL A 397 14.34 1.63 9.55
CA VAL A 397 14.87 1.64 10.92
C VAL A 397 15.40 0.26 11.29
N ASN A 398 16.68 0.19 11.66
CA ASN A 398 17.39 -1.08 11.86
C ASN A 398 16.95 -1.82 13.13
N LYS A 399 16.52 -1.10 14.17
CA LYS A 399 16.08 -1.68 15.45
C LYS A 399 14.90 -0.91 16.01
N LEU A 400 13.86 -1.64 16.41
CA LEU A 400 12.73 -1.10 17.15
C LEU A 400 12.53 -1.90 18.43
N LEU A 401 12.57 -1.22 19.57
CA LEU A 401 12.18 -1.76 20.87
C LEU A 401 10.76 -1.27 21.19
N PHE A 402 9.80 -2.18 21.16
CA PHE A 402 8.44 -1.92 21.64
C PHE A 402 8.32 -2.31 23.11
N LEU A 403 7.86 -1.37 23.94
CA LEU A 403 7.59 -1.65 25.34
C LEU A 403 6.17 -2.21 25.50
N GLY A 404 6.11 -3.53 25.72
CA GLY A 404 4.91 -4.25 26.14
C GLY A 404 4.48 -3.90 27.56
N SER A 405 3.63 -4.74 28.16
CA SER A 405 3.14 -4.54 29.53
C SER A 405 2.83 -5.88 30.18
N SER A 406 2.96 -5.99 31.50
CA SER A 406 2.44 -7.15 32.25
C SER A 406 0.90 -7.27 32.15
N CYS A 407 0.20 -6.17 31.83
CA CYS A 407 -1.26 -6.19 31.64
C CYS A 407 -1.72 -7.00 30.43
N ILE A 408 -0.84 -7.34 29.49
CA ILE A 408 -1.21 -8.11 28.29
C ILE A 408 -1.33 -9.61 28.57
N TYR A 409 -0.91 -10.06 29.76
CA TYR A 409 -1.02 -11.45 30.16
C TYR A 409 -2.46 -11.75 30.61
N PRO A 410 -2.92 -12.99 30.41
CA PRO A 410 -4.19 -13.45 30.92
C PRO A 410 -4.31 -13.26 32.44
N LYS A 411 -5.53 -12.95 32.91
CA LYS A 411 -5.83 -12.72 34.33
C LYS A 411 -5.37 -13.87 35.24
N LEU A 412 -5.44 -15.10 34.72
CA LEU A 412 -5.10 -16.33 35.44
C LEU A 412 -3.80 -16.97 34.91
N ALA A 413 -2.90 -16.18 34.31
CA ALA A 413 -1.60 -16.66 33.86
C ALA A 413 -0.81 -17.30 35.01
N LYS A 414 -0.21 -18.46 34.75
CA LYS A 414 0.59 -19.20 35.73
C LYS A 414 1.80 -18.37 36.14
N GLN A 415 2.11 -18.38 37.44
CA GLN A 415 3.28 -17.68 37.98
C GLN A 415 4.49 -18.64 38.07
N PRO A 416 5.70 -18.19 37.68
CA PRO A 416 6.00 -16.91 37.04
C PRO A 416 5.44 -16.84 35.61
N MET A 417 4.94 -15.67 35.20
CA MET A 417 4.36 -15.48 33.87
C MET A 417 5.41 -15.70 32.78
N ALA A 418 5.22 -16.75 31.98
CA ALA A 418 6.09 -17.08 30.85
C ALA A 418 5.56 -16.46 29.55
N GLU A 419 6.45 -16.09 28.63
CA GLU A 419 6.08 -15.54 27.31
C GLU A 419 5.09 -16.44 26.53
N SER A 420 5.13 -17.74 26.77
CA SER A 420 4.19 -18.71 26.18
C SER A 420 2.74 -18.50 26.60
N GLU A 421 2.48 -17.85 27.75
CA GLU A 421 1.12 -17.58 28.27
C GLU A 421 0.48 -16.36 27.60
N LEU A 422 1.23 -15.60 26.79
CA LEU A 422 0.68 -14.48 26.03
C LEU A 422 -0.44 -14.95 25.11
N LEU A 423 -1.54 -14.18 25.05
CA LEU A 423 -2.73 -14.48 24.26
C LEU A 423 -3.49 -15.75 24.69
N GLN A 424 -3.15 -16.37 25.83
CA GLN A 424 -3.79 -17.60 26.30
C GLN A 424 -4.86 -17.33 27.37
N GLY A 425 -6.06 -16.93 26.96
CA GLY A 425 -7.21 -16.77 27.87
C GLY A 425 -7.68 -15.33 28.03
N THR A 426 -8.47 -15.06 29.07
CA THR A 426 -9.13 -13.77 29.26
C THR A 426 -8.23 -12.75 29.96
N LEU A 427 -8.31 -11.49 29.54
CA LEU A 427 -7.58 -10.37 30.14
C LEU A 427 -8.23 -9.93 31.45
N GLU A 428 -7.49 -9.16 32.26
CA GLU A 428 -8.03 -8.51 33.45
C GLU A 428 -8.92 -7.33 33.03
N SER A 429 -10.22 -7.42 33.30
CA SER A 429 -11.21 -6.45 32.81
C SER A 429 -10.93 -5.01 33.24
N THR A 430 -10.26 -4.81 34.38
CA THR A 430 -9.91 -3.47 34.90
C THR A 430 -8.77 -2.76 34.15
N ASN A 431 -8.06 -3.45 33.25
CA ASN A 431 -7.03 -2.87 32.40
C ASN A 431 -7.12 -3.30 30.92
N GLU A 432 -8.18 -4.03 30.57
CA GLU A 432 -8.39 -4.66 29.27
C GLU A 432 -8.26 -3.68 28.09
N PRO A 433 -8.84 -2.46 28.10
CA PRO A 433 -8.62 -1.47 27.04
C PRO A 433 -7.14 -1.15 26.75
N TYR A 434 -6.31 -1.04 27.78
CA TYR A 434 -4.87 -0.82 27.60
C TYR A 434 -4.13 -2.09 27.18
N ALA A 435 -4.51 -3.24 27.73
CA ALA A 435 -3.95 -4.53 27.39
C ALA A 435 -4.18 -4.88 25.90
N ILE A 436 -5.40 -4.68 25.40
CA ILE A 436 -5.77 -4.92 24.00
C ILE A 436 -4.92 -4.08 23.06
N ALA A 437 -4.78 -2.77 23.33
CA ALA A 437 -3.92 -1.92 22.52
C ALA A 437 -2.47 -2.42 22.52
N LYS A 438 -1.90 -2.72 23.70
CA LYS A 438 -0.52 -3.21 23.79
C LYS A 438 -0.30 -4.57 23.13
N ILE A 439 -1.30 -5.44 23.10
CA ILE A 439 -1.29 -6.69 22.34
C ILE A 439 -1.20 -6.39 20.84
N ALA A 440 -2.00 -5.45 20.34
CA ALA A 440 -1.96 -5.07 18.93
C ALA A 440 -0.57 -4.58 18.52
N GLY A 441 0.06 -3.69 19.30
CA GLY A 441 1.43 -3.26 19.07
C GLY A 441 2.46 -4.40 19.10
N ASP A 442 2.39 -5.30 20.09
CA ASP A 442 3.29 -6.47 20.18
C ASP A 442 3.18 -7.39 18.96
N GLN A 443 1.97 -7.73 18.56
CA GLN A 443 1.72 -8.56 17.37
C GLN A 443 2.19 -7.88 16.10
N THR A 444 1.91 -6.57 15.95
CA THR A 444 2.39 -5.78 14.81
C THR A 444 3.91 -5.89 14.66
N VAL A 445 4.66 -5.70 15.74
CA VAL A 445 6.13 -5.79 15.70
C VAL A 445 6.63 -7.20 15.38
N ARG A 446 5.95 -8.25 15.83
CA ARG A 446 6.30 -9.65 15.49
C ARG A 446 6.08 -9.96 14.01
N ILE A 447 4.99 -9.45 13.44
CA ILE A 447 4.59 -9.75 12.05
C ILE A 447 5.52 -9.06 11.04
N ILE A 448 5.93 -7.81 11.30
CA ILE A 448 6.74 -7.03 10.37
C ILE A 448 8.24 -7.40 10.40
N GLN A 449 8.66 -8.33 11.25
CA GLN A 449 10.03 -8.82 11.25
C GLN A 449 10.29 -9.62 9.97
N PRO A 450 11.39 -9.36 9.24
CA PRO A 450 11.80 -10.24 8.16
C PRO A 450 12.02 -11.66 8.70
N PRO A 451 11.73 -12.72 7.93
CA PRO A 451 11.89 -14.10 8.39
C PRO A 451 13.30 -14.29 8.95
N VAL A 452 13.38 -14.77 10.19
CA VAL A 452 14.64 -15.04 10.88
C VAL A 452 15.49 -15.93 9.97
N ARG A 453 16.57 -15.38 9.40
CA ARG A 453 17.68 -16.21 8.92
C ARG A 453 18.14 -16.98 10.15
N THR A 454 17.95 -18.29 10.17
CA THR A 454 18.43 -19.18 11.21
C THR A 454 19.90 -18.92 11.46
N ARG A 455 20.21 -18.09 12.47
CA ARG A 455 21.55 -18.07 13.06
C ARG A 455 21.63 -19.34 13.89
N LEU A 456 22.58 -20.20 13.54
CA LEU A 456 23.01 -21.29 14.41
C LEU A 456 23.23 -20.73 15.83
N PRO A 457 22.85 -21.48 16.88
CA PRO A 457 22.96 -20.99 18.25
C PRO A 457 24.41 -20.61 18.55
N LEU A 458 24.60 -19.39 19.07
CA LEU A 458 25.87 -18.96 19.63
C LEU A 458 26.21 -19.90 20.80
N SER A 459 27.45 -20.38 20.84
CA SER A 459 27.94 -21.19 21.96
C SER A 459 27.91 -20.36 23.25
N HIS A 460 27.77 -21.04 24.39
CA HIS A 460 27.63 -20.49 25.74
C HIS A 460 28.75 -19.55 26.26
N ALA A 461 29.68 -19.11 25.41
CA ALA A 461 30.84 -18.31 25.82
C ALA A 461 30.66 -16.78 25.67
N ASP A 462 29.62 -16.29 24.97
CA ASP A 462 29.46 -14.86 24.64
C ASP A 462 28.20 -14.20 25.25
N GLN A 463 27.85 -14.52 26.50
CA GLN A 463 26.87 -13.72 27.24
C GLN A 463 27.58 -12.64 28.09
N PRO A 464 27.25 -11.34 27.94
CA PRO A 464 27.78 -10.31 28.82
C PRO A 464 27.23 -10.51 30.24
N VAL A 465 28.14 -10.65 31.20
CA VAL A 465 27.83 -10.66 32.64
C VAL A 465 27.54 -9.22 33.06
N TRP A 466 26.33 -8.96 33.54
CA TRP A 466 25.97 -7.70 34.18
C TRP A 466 26.52 -7.67 35.61
N PRO A 467 27.23 -6.61 36.03
CA PRO A 467 27.61 -6.47 37.44
C PRO A 467 26.35 -6.23 38.30
N ALA A 468 26.35 -6.86 39.48
CA ALA A 468 25.24 -6.96 40.42
C ALA A 468 24.81 -5.62 41.04
#